data_AF-A0AA39N594-F1
#
_entry.id   AF-A0AA39N594-F1
#
_cell.length_a   1.000
_cell.length_b   1.000
_cell.length_c   1.000
_cell.angle_alpha   90.00
_cell.angle_beta   90.00
_cell.angle_gamma   90.00
#
_symmetry.space_group_name_H-M   'P 1'
#
loop_
_entity.id
_entity.type
_entity.pdbx_description
1 polymer ?
#
loop_
_entity_poly.entity_id
_entity_poly.type
_entity_poly.pdbx_seq_one_letter_code
_entity_poly.pdbx_strand_id
1 'polypeptide(L)'
;MREREERSEEHRRLEQWLAEQARIKEEELRREDAERARERAERNKRVEQMAAWVKRDKTESMLTGWATIQINDSLVWRRRYYKFIGDTMFFYRSPKDMNQVLDQIQLRGKLNGLKEWNDGYEELKAIPNSFAIEFKDQRGPCAMFCDTEEEKDKLLGVLHYTAGL
;
A
#
# COMPACT_ATOMS: atom_id res chain seq x y z
N MET A 1 15.85 -50.25 34.96
CA MET A 1 16.36 -48.97 35.52
C MET A 1 16.99 -48.12 34.42
N ARG A 2 18.05 -48.58 33.72
CA ARG A 2 18.71 -47.83 32.61
C ARG A 2 17.79 -47.42 31.45
N GLU A 3 16.91 -48.30 31.01
CA GLU A 3 16.00 -48.06 29.87
C GLU A 3 14.93 -46.97 30.12
N ARG A 4 14.67 -46.63 31.38
CA ARG A 4 13.73 -45.57 31.79
C ARG A 4 14.44 -44.22 31.89
N GLU A 5 15.73 -44.22 32.22
CA GLU A 5 16.59 -43.02 32.23
C GLU A 5 16.93 -42.58 30.81
N GLU A 6 17.25 -43.52 29.91
CA GLU A 6 17.54 -43.23 28.48
C GLU A 6 16.33 -42.60 27.78
N ARG A 7 15.12 -43.15 27.97
CA ARG A 7 13.87 -42.55 27.45
C ARG A 7 13.58 -41.16 28.05
N SER A 8 13.93 -40.94 29.32
CA SER A 8 13.74 -39.64 29.96
C SER A 8 14.72 -38.59 29.43
N GLU A 9 15.96 -38.98 29.09
CA GLU A 9 16.94 -38.08 28.49
C GLU A 9 16.62 -37.73 27.04
N GLU A 10 16.17 -38.71 26.25
CA GLU A 10 15.72 -38.48 24.87
C GLU A 10 14.52 -37.52 24.82
N HIS A 11 13.54 -37.71 25.71
CA HIS A 11 12.40 -36.80 25.83
C HIS A 11 12.85 -35.38 26.17
N ARG A 12 13.75 -35.21 27.13
CA ARG A 12 14.29 -33.89 27.53
C ARG A 12 15.03 -33.21 26.38
N ARG A 13 15.82 -33.96 25.60
CA ARG A 13 16.53 -33.42 24.42
C ARG A 13 15.56 -32.99 23.33
N LEU A 14 14.50 -33.76 23.09
CA LEU A 14 13.47 -33.43 22.12
C LEU A 14 12.69 -32.17 22.54
N GLU A 15 12.31 -32.06 23.81
CA GLU A 15 11.65 -30.86 24.36
C GLU A 15 12.54 -29.61 24.25
N GLN A 16 13.83 -29.74 24.58
CA GLN A 16 14.80 -28.64 24.41
C GLN A 16 14.95 -28.23 22.95
N TRP A 17 15.00 -29.21 22.03
CA TRP A 17 15.08 -28.92 20.60
C TRP A 17 13.81 -28.22 20.09
N LEU A 18 12.62 -28.68 20.49
CA LEU A 18 11.35 -28.04 20.13
C LEU A 18 11.23 -26.63 20.68
N ALA A 19 11.65 -26.41 21.94
CA ALA A 19 11.66 -25.09 22.57
C ALA A 19 12.64 -24.14 21.84
N GLU A 20 13.82 -24.63 21.47
CA GLU A 20 14.80 -23.84 20.73
C GLU A 20 14.30 -23.49 19.32
N GLN A 21 13.69 -24.45 18.61
CA GLN A 21 13.07 -24.19 17.30
C GLN A 21 11.92 -23.19 17.39
N ALA A 22 11.09 -23.28 18.43
CA ALA A 22 10.02 -22.32 18.67
C ALA A 22 10.57 -20.91 18.93
N ARG A 23 11.62 -20.80 19.75
CA ARG A 23 12.30 -19.53 20.04
C ARG A 23 12.89 -18.89 18.79
N ILE A 24 13.56 -19.67 17.94
CA ILE A 24 14.13 -19.18 16.68
C ILE A 24 13.03 -18.62 15.77
N LYS A 25 11.92 -19.36 15.60
CA LYS A 25 10.78 -18.91 14.79
C LYS A 25 10.12 -17.65 15.35
N GLU A 26 9.96 -17.55 16.66
CA GLU A 26 9.40 -16.37 17.30
C GLU A 26 10.30 -15.15 17.12
N GLU A 27 11.62 -15.32 17.23
CA GLU A 27 12.58 -14.25 17.00
C GLU A 27 12.59 -13.78 15.53
N GLU A 28 12.51 -14.72 14.59
CA GLU A 28 12.42 -14.42 13.15
C GLU A 28 11.14 -13.63 12.83
N LEU A 29 9.98 -14.10 13.32
CA LEU A 29 8.70 -13.40 13.16
C LEU A 29 8.74 -11.99 13.74
N ARG A 30 9.34 -11.83 14.92
CA ARG A 30 9.47 -10.53 15.59
C ARG A 30 10.39 -9.57 14.82
N ARG A 31 11.46 -10.08 14.19
CA ARG A 31 12.35 -9.29 13.34
C ARG A 31 11.62 -8.82 12.08
N GLU A 32 10.90 -9.72 11.41
CA GLU A 32 10.09 -9.38 10.24
C GLU A 32 9.01 -8.34 10.57
N ASP A 33 8.32 -8.49 11.70
CA ASP A 33 7.33 -7.50 12.17
C ASP A 33 7.97 -6.13 12.43
N ALA A 34 9.13 -6.11 13.06
CA ALA A 34 9.85 -4.86 13.36
C ALA A 34 10.35 -4.16 12.09
N GLU A 35 10.84 -4.91 11.11
CA GLU A 35 11.27 -4.39 9.81
C GLU A 35 10.08 -3.80 9.04
N ARG A 36 8.98 -4.56 8.95
CA ARG A 36 7.73 -4.09 8.34
C ARG A 36 7.19 -2.82 8.99
N ALA A 37 7.23 -2.75 10.33
CA ALA A 37 6.79 -1.57 11.06
C ALA A 37 7.66 -0.34 10.76
N ARG A 38 8.98 -0.52 10.61
CA ARG A 38 9.91 0.55 10.24
C ARG A 38 9.66 1.06 8.82
N GLU A 39 9.57 0.16 7.84
CA GLU A 39 9.27 0.53 6.46
C GLU A 39 7.96 1.30 6.35
N ARG A 40 6.92 0.83 7.06
CA ARG A 40 5.63 1.52 7.12
C ARG A 40 5.76 2.93 7.70
N ALA A 41 6.50 3.09 8.79
CA ALA A 41 6.70 4.38 9.43
C ALA A 41 7.48 5.36 8.54
N GLU A 42 8.54 4.89 7.87
CA GLU A 42 9.32 5.72 6.94
C GLU A 42 8.48 6.18 5.75
N ARG A 43 7.71 5.27 5.16
CA ARG A 43 6.79 5.61 4.07
C ARG A 43 5.71 6.59 4.53
N ASN A 44 5.06 6.35 5.67
CA ASN A 44 4.04 7.27 6.19
C ASN A 44 4.63 8.67 6.37
N LYS A 45 5.87 8.77 6.86
CA LYS A 45 6.59 10.04 6.96
C LYS A 45 6.81 10.69 5.59
N ARG A 46 7.16 9.94 4.55
CA ARG A 46 7.29 10.47 3.16
C ARG A 46 5.95 10.97 2.64
N VAL A 47 4.87 10.21 2.83
CA VAL A 47 3.51 10.60 2.43
C VAL A 47 3.04 11.86 3.16
N GLU A 48 3.28 11.97 4.47
CA GLU A 48 2.97 13.16 5.26
C GLU A 48 3.76 14.39 4.81
N GLN A 49 5.06 14.23 4.54
CA GLN A 49 5.91 15.30 4.00
C GLN A 49 5.40 15.77 2.64
N MET A 50 5.03 14.83 1.78
CA MET A 50 4.47 15.12 0.46
C MET A 50 3.12 15.82 0.56
N ALA A 51 2.22 15.35 1.43
CA ALA A 51 0.93 15.98 1.71
C ALA A 51 1.11 17.43 2.23
N ALA A 52 2.09 17.65 3.12
CA ALA A 52 2.43 18.98 3.60
C ALA A 52 2.99 19.87 2.48
N TRP A 53 3.75 19.31 1.54
CA TRP A 53 4.24 20.03 0.38
C TRP A 53 3.11 20.41 -0.57
N VAL A 54 2.21 19.48 -0.91
CA VAL A 54 1.00 19.72 -1.74
C VAL A 54 0.10 20.79 -1.12
N LYS A 55 0.00 20.84 0.22
CA LYS A 55 -0.75 21.91 0.91
C LYS A 55 -0.14 23.29 0.65
N ARG A 56 1.19 23.40 0.57
CA ARG A 56 1.94 24.66 0.36
C ARG A 56 2.02 25.03 -1.12
N ASP A 57 2.24 24.04 -1.98
CA ASP A 57 2.43 24.18 -3.42
C ASP A 57 1.33 23.42 -4.17
N LYS A 58 0.39 24.19 -4.73
CA LYS A 58 -0.76 23.68 -5.50
C LYS A 58 -0.53 23.81 -7.01
N THR A 59 0.72 23.79 -7.46
CA THR A 59 1.04 23.83 -8.88
C THR A 59 0.38 22.69 -9.66
N GLU A 60 0.02 22.95 -10.91
CA GLU A 60 -0.66 21.96 -11.76
C GLU A 60 0.20 20.71 -11.99
N SER A 61 1.52 20.86 -12.04
CA SER A 61 2.46 19.75 -12.12
C SER A 61 2.34 18.82 -10.92
N MET A 62 2.04 19.33 -9.72
CA MET A 62 1.84 18.52 -8.51
C MET A 62 0.52 17.75 -8.52
N LEU A 63 -0.50 18.31 -9.16
CA LEU A 63 -1.85 17.80 -9.18
C LEU A 63 -2.16 16.94 -10.42
N THR A 64 -1.16 16.61 -11.22
CA THR A 64 -1.32 15.82 -12.45
C THR A 64 -0.21 14.78 -12.62
N GLY A 65 -0.48 13.77 -13.44
CA GLY A 65 0.47 12.71 -13.75
C GLY A 65 -0.15 11.54 -14.49
N TRP A 66 0.64 10.48 -14.65
CA TRP A 66 0.18 9.21 -15.19
C TRP A 66 0.07 8.18 -14.09
N ALA A 67 -0.95 7.34 -14.17
CA ALA A 67 -1.04 6.13 -13.37
C ALA A 67 -1.71 5.03 -14.19
N THR A 68 -1.38 3.79 -13.88
CA THR A 68 -2.12 2.64 -14.41
C THR A 68 -3.08 2.17 -13.34
N ILE A 69 -4.36 2.07 -13.69
CA ILE A 69 -5.44 1.88 -12.72
C ILE A 69 -6.29 0.66 -13.07
N GLN A 70 -6.81 0.04 -12.02
CA GLN A 70 -7.74 -1.08 -12.07
C GLN A 70 -8.96 -0.70 -11.20
N ILE A 71 -10.10 -0.45 -11.85
CA ILE A 71 -11.34 0.04 -11.22
C ILE A 71 -12.46 -1.02 -11.34
N ASN A 72 -13.31 -1.15 -10.32
CA ASN A 72 -14.55 -1.94 -10.31
C ASN A 72 -14.37 -3.42 -10.71
N ASP A 73 -13.48 -4.15 -10.02
CA ASP A 73 -13.21 -5.58 -10.24
C ASP A 73 -12.82 -5.99 -11.68
N SER A 74 -12.57 -5.02 -12.56
CA SER A 74 -12.08 -5.26 -13.91
C SER A 74 -10.67 -5.83 -13.83
N LEU A 75 -10.41 -6.98 -14.47
CA LEU A 75 -9.05 -7.53 -14.58
C LEU A 75 -8.14 -6.73 -15.53
N VAL A 76 -8.66 -5.67 -16.15
CA VAL A 76 -7.94 -4.85 -17.14
C VAL A 76 -7.32 -3.63 -16.47
N TRP A 77 -6.00 -3.59 -16.49
CA TRP A 77 -5.18 -2.41 -16.15
C TRP A 77 -5.23 -1.37 -17.27
N ARG A 78 -5.46 -0.10 -16.90
CA ARG A 78 -5.62 0.99 -17.86
C ARG A 78 -4.71 2.15 -17.49
N ARG A 79 -3.79 2.51 -18.38
CA ARG A 79 -3.01 3.74 -18.23
C ARG A 79 -3.90 4.95 -18.44
N ARG A 80 -3.90 5.88 -17.49
CA ARG A 80 -4.72 7.09 -17.49
C ARG A 80 -3.90 8.28 -17.04
N TYR A 81 -4.15 9.42 -17.67
CA TYR A 81 -3.66 10.69 -17.18
C TYR A 81 -4.62 11.18 -16.11
N TYR A 82 -4.12 11.46 -14.91
CA TYR A 82 -4.94 11.96 -13.82
C TYR A 82 -4.76 13.46 -13.62
N LYS A 83 -5.81 14.11 -13.13
CA LYS A 83 -5.79 15.50 -12.65
C LYS A 83 -6.66 15.63 -11.42
N PHE A 84 -6.12 16.25 -10.38
CA PHE A 84 -6.87 16.62 -9.19
C PHE A 84 -7.52 17.99 -9.40
N ILE A 85 -8.83 18.08 -9.19
CA ILE A 85 -9.58 19.32 -9.19
C ILE A 85 -10.44 19.34 -7.93
N GLY A 86 -10.13 20.25 -7.01
CA GLY A 86 -10.78 20.30 -5.71
C GLY A 86 -10.52 19.03 -4.90
N ASP A 87 -11.57 18.28 -4.62
CA ASP A 87 -11.53 17.02 -3.85
C ASP A 87 -11.79 15.77 -4.71
N THR A 88 -11.67 15.91 -6.03
CA THR A 88 -11.93 14.85 -6.99
C THR A 88 -10.69 14.59 -7.85
N MET A 89 -10.37 13.32 -8.05
CA MET A 89 -9.36 12.86 -9.00
C MET A 89 -10.05 12.45 -10.30
N PHE A 90 -9.77 13.17 -11.37
CA PHE A 90 -10.31 12.91 -12.70
C PHE A 90 -9.31 12.13 -13.54
N PHE A 91 -9.81 11.21 -14.37
CA PHE A 91 -9.01 10.40 -15.28
C PHE A 91 -9.36 10.71 -16.73
N TYR A 92 -8.32 10.87 -17.54
CA TYR A 92 -8.40 11.23 -18.95
C TYR A 92 -7.56 10.25 -19.78
N ARG A 93 -7.77 10.31 -21.09
CA ARG A 93 -6.96 9.53 -22.04
C ARG A 93 -5.51 10.01 -22.06
N SER A 94 -5.31 11.33 -22.09
CA SER A 94 -3.99 11.96 -22.16
C SER A 94 -4.06 13.44 -21.76
N PRO A 95 -2.94 14.11 -21.46
CA PRO A 95 -2.92 15.55 -21.20
C PRO A 95 -3.34 16.41 -22.41
N LYS A 96 -3.32 15.85 -23.62
CA LYS A 96 -3.77 16.55 -24.85
C LYS A 96 -5.27 16.34 -25.13
N ASP A 97 -5.90 15.42 -24.40
CA ASP A 97 -7.28 14.99 -24.60
C ASP A 97 -7.99 14.93 -23.25
N MET A 98 -8.26 16.12 -22.70
CA MET A 98 -8.95 16.31 -21.43
C MET A 98 -10.41 16.76 -21.60
N ASN A 99 -10.94 16.73 -22.82
CA ASN A 99 -12.32 17.15 -23.12
C ASN A 99 -13.34 16.10 -22.64
N GLN A 100 -12.93 14.84 -22.54
CA GLN A 100 -13.75 13.75 -22.06
C GLN A 100 -13.14 13.15 -20.79
N VAL A 101 -13.87 13.25 -19.69
CA VAL A 101 -13.58 12.49 -18.46
C VAL A 101 -13.90 11.02 -18.71
N LEU A 102 -12.91 10.15 -18.53
CA LEU A 102 -13.08 8.70 -18.66
C LEU A 102 -13.55 8.06 -17.36
N ASP A 103 -13.09 8.59 -16.22
CA ASP A 103 -13.47 8.15 -14.89
C ASP A 103 -13.19 9.26 -13.86
N GLN A 104 -13.77 9.15 -12.67
CA GLN A 104 -13.51 10.07 -11.56
C GLN A 104 -13.68 9.40 -10.20
N ILE A 105 -12.85 9.81 -9.25
CA ILE A 105 -12.90 9.35 -7.87
C ILE A 105 -13.10 10.57 -6.96
N GLN A 106 -14.24 10.60 -6.27
CA GLN A 106 -14.50 11.57 -5.20
C GLN A 106 -13.73 11.14 -3.95
N LEU A 107 -12.88 12.02 -3.40
CA LEU A 107 -11.92 11.62 -2.37
C LEU A 107 -12.40 11.98 -0.95
N ARG A 108 -12.79 13.24 -0.74
CA ARG A 108 -13.08 13.78 0.60
C ARG A 108 -14.16 12.99 1.31
N GLY A 109 -13.80 12.38 2.45
CA GLY A 109 -14.71 11.60 3.28
C GLY A 109 -15.17 10.28 2.67
N LYS A 110 -14.64 9.87 1.50
CA LYS A 110 -15.02 8.63 0.81
C LYS A 110 -13.98 7.52 0.92
N LEU A 111 -12.72 7.85 1.21
CA LEU A 111 -11.64 6.88 1.36
C LEU A 111 -11.57 6.36 2.80
N ASN A 112 -11.46 5.05 2.95
CA ASN A 112 -11.13 4.40 4.20
C ASN A 112 -9.61 4.45 4.46
N GLY A 113 -8.81 4.28 3.41
CA GLY A 113 -7.35 4.36 3.52
C GLY A 113 -6.63 4.06 2.21
N LEU A 114 -5.31 4.24 2.26
CA LEU A 114 -4.37 3.86 1.21
C LEU A 114 -3.59 2.63 1.68
N LYS A 115 -3.60 1.57 0.88
CA LYS A 115 -3.17 0.21 1.25
C LYS A 115 -2.06 -0.28 0.34
N GLU A 116 -1.21 -1.14 0.87
CA GLU A 116 -0.12 -1.80 0.12
C GLU A 116 -0.39 -3.29 -0.02
N TRP A 117 0.49 -3.98 -0.75
CA TRP A 117 0.39 -5.43 -0.94
C TRP A 117 0.35 -6.23 0.36
N ASN A 118 0.97 -5.73 1.42
CA ASN A 118 1.00 -6.36 2.74
C ASN A 118 -0.16 -5.94 3.67
N ASP A 119 -1.10 -5.12 3.19
CA ASP A 119 -2.32 -4.72 3.90
C ASP A 119 -3.55 -5.51 3.39
N GLY A 120 -3.36 -6.77 2.95
CA GLY A 120 -4.43 -7.63 2.40
C GLY A 120 -4.67 -7.48 0.89
N TYR A 121 -3.62 -7.08 0.15
CA TYR A 121 -3.64 -6.90 -1.31
C TYR A 121 -2.46 -7.66 -1.93
N GLU A 122 -2.26 -8.92 -1.55
CA GLU A 122 -1.07 -9.71 -1.87
C GLU A 122 -0.80 -9.81 -3.38
N GLU A 123 -1.83 -9.70 -4.22
CA GLU A 123 -1.73 -9.65 -5.67
C GLU A 123 -0.88 -8.46 -6.18
N LEU A 124 -0.82 -7.37 -5.42
CA LEU A 124 -0.03 -6.19 -5.75
C LEU A 124 1.47 -6.39 -5.52
N LYS A 125 1.88 -7.44 -4.79
CA LYS A 125 3.29 -7.72 -4.49
C LYS A 125 4.14 -7.87 -5.76
N ALA A 126 3.54 -8.39 -6.83
CA ALA A 126 4.21 -8.60 -8.12
C ALA A 126 4.28 -7.32 -8.98
N ILE A 127 3.60 -6.25 -8.59
CA ILE A 127 3.48 -5.01 -9.36
C ILE A 127 4.28 -3.92 -8.64
N PRO A 128 5.44 -3.49 -9.18
CA PRO A 128 6.23 -2.42 -8.59
C PRO A 128 5.43 -1.12 -8.47
N ASN A 129 5.70 -0.35 -7.41
CA ASN A 129 5.07 0.94 -7.16
C ASN A 129 3.53 0.91 -7.16
N SER A 130 2.96 -0.23 -6.81
CA SER A 130 1.51 -0.41 -6.71
C SER A 130 0.99 -0.04 -5.32
N PHE A 131 -0.29 0.28 -5.24
CA PHE A 131 -1.04 0.49 -4.00
C PHE A 131 -2.54 0.36 -4.31
N ALA A 132 -3.35 0.21 -3.26
CA ALA A 132 -4.81 0.21 -3.35
C ALA A 132 -5.42 1.40 -2.63
N ILE A 133 -6.51 1.92 -3.19
CA ILE A 133 -7.39 2.91 -2.60
C ILE A 133 -8.61 2.16 -2.09
N GLU A 134 -8.78 2.15 -0.78
CA GLU A 134 -9.93 1.53 -0.13
C GLU A 134 -11.01 2.57 0.12
N PHE A 135 -12.23 2.29 -0.34
CA PHE A 135 -13.38 3.17 -0.17
C PHE A 135 -14.22 2.77 1.04
N LYS A 136 -14.93 3.74 1.62
CA LYS A 136 -15.91 3.51 2.70
C LYS A 136 -17.23 2.94 2.19
N ASP A 137 -17.48 2.97 0.89
CA ASP A 137 -18.67 2.41 0.28
C ASP A 137 -18.42 0.99 -0.26
N GLN A 138 -19.47 0.34 -0.78
CA GLN A 138 -19.43 -1.08 -1.18
C GLN A 138 -18.88 -1.30 -2.59
N ARG A 139 -18.18 -0.32 -3.20
CA ARG A 139 -17.76 -0.41 -4.62
C ARG A 139 -16.51 -1.25 -4.87
N GLY A 140 -15.92 -1.81 -3.82
CA GLY A 140 -14.63 -2.50 -3.88
C GLY A 140 -13.45 -1.52 -3.97
N PRO A 141 -12.22 -2.00 -3.73
CA PRO A 141 -11.01 -1.17 -3.80
C PRO A 141 -10.60 -0.86 -5.24
N CYS A 142 -9.84 0.22 -5.42
CA CYS A 142 -9.19 0.56 -6.69
C CYS A 142 -7.69 0.34 -6.56
N ALA A 143 -7.09 -0.49 -7.42
CA ALA A 143 -5.66 -0.67 -7.45
C ALA A 143 -5.00 0.25 -8.48
N MET A 144 -3.82 0.76 -8.15
CA MET A 144 -3.06 1.68 -8.99
C MET A 144 -1.57 1.35 -8.92
N PHE A 145 -0.82 1.66 -9.98
CA PHE A 145 0.64 1.73 -9.92
C PHE A 145 1.19 2.91 -10.74
N CYS A 146 2.35 3.40 -10.31
CA CYS A 146 3.10 4.46 -10.97
C CYS A 146 4.37 3.91 -11.64
N ASP A 147 4.99 4.70 -12.54
CA ASP A 147 6.18 4.23 -13.24
C ASP A 147 7.41 4.28 -12.32
N THR A 148 7.43 5.18 -11.33
CA THR A 148 8.50 5.31 -10.33
C THR A 148 7.99 5.36 -8.89
N GLU A 149 8.87 5.10 -7.93
CA GLU A 149 8.57 5.26 -6.50
C GLU A 149 8.28 6.72 -6.14
N GLU A 150 9.00 7.67 -6.73
CA GLU A 150 8.77 9.11 -6.52
C GLU A 150 7.37 9.53 -6.98
N GLU A 151 6.92 9.05 -8.13
CA GLU A 151 5.55 9.31 -8.62
C GLU A 151 4.49 8.68 -7.72
N LYS A 152 4.75 7.49 -7.18
CA LYS A 152 3.88 6.84 -6.19
C LYS A 152 3.80 7.68 -4.92
N ASP A 153 4.93 8.05 -4.33
CA ASP A 153 4.97 8.84 -3.09
C ASP A 153 4.29 10.19 -3.26
N LYS A 154 4.51 10.84 -4.41
CA LYS A 154 3.79 12.05 -4.83
C LYS A 154 2.29 11.84 -4.85
N LEU A 155 1.82 10.81 -5.57
CA LEU A 155 0.40 10.54 -5.73
C LEU A 155 -0.27 10.18 -4.39
N LEU A 156 0.39 9.36 -3.55
CA LEU A 156 -0.07 9.02 -2.22
C LEU A 156 -0.20 10.27 -1.33
N GLY A 157 0.77 11.19 -1.38
CA GLY A 157 0.70 12.45 -0.65
C GLY A 157 -0.46 13.34 -1.09
N VAL A 158 -0.70 13.45 -2.39
CA VAL A 158 -1.86 14.21 -2.93
C VAL A 158 -3.17 13.55 -2.51
N LEU A 159 -3.27 12.22 -2.61
CA LEU A 159 -4.46 11.46 -2.20
C LEU A 159 -4.74 11.63 -0.70
N HIS A 160 -3.73 11.47 0.15
CA HIS A 160 -3.83 11.62 1.60
C HIS A 160 -4.36 13.01 1.97
N TYR A 161 -3.75 14.06 1.41
CA TYR A 161 -4.16 15.44 1.65
C TYR A 161 -5.60 15.70 1.16
N THR A 162 -5.92 15.24 -0.05
CA THR A 162 -7.20 15.57 -0.70
C THR A 162 -8.38 14.82 -0.07
N ALA A 163 -8.14 13.58 0.36
CA ALA A 163 -9.12 12.75 1.04
C ALA A 163 -9.38 13.19 2.48
N GLY A 164 -8.42 13.90 3.09
CA GLY A 164 -8.46 14.27 4.52
C GLY A 164 -8.21 13.07 5.42
N LEU A 165 -7.32 12.17 4.99
CA LEU A 165 -6.79 11.09 5.80
C LEU A 165 -5.75 11.63 6.79
#